data_AF-W4Q603-F1
#
_entry.id   AF-W4Q603-F1
#
_cell.length_a   1.000
_cell.length_b   1.000
_cell.length_c   1.000
_cell.angle_alpha   90.00
_cell.angle_beta   90.00
_cell.angle_gamma   90.00
#
_symmetry.space_group_name_H-M   'P 1'
#
loop_
_entity.id
_entity.type
_entity.pdbx_description
1 polymer ?
#
loop_
_entity_poly.entity_id
_entity_poly.type
_entity_poly.pdbx_seq_one_letter_code
_entity_poly.pdbx_strand_id
1 'polypeptide(L)'
;MWRELKRIGLEIKANPKNKVVIVRGITGDFTAGSDIKEFCEMSVDEANEAFRLMEETISTFESLPIPVIGAIDGPTLGAGFVFSLAFDIRVGTPNTRMGIPVGRLGIKLGPTFVQRISRLIGPSRTKELVMTNEIYDYQRSYDMGLVNKVVSSEDLDKYALDLAKMISKQSRASMKAVKKSANMTTLPNDIEFDFVDPVDFHEGCLAFVEKRKPNFQ
;
A
#
# COMPACT_ATOMS: atom_id res chain seq x y z
N MET A 1 -4.71 12.87 12.28
CA MET A 1 -4.71 12.15 10.98
C MET A 1 -4.87 10.63 11.11
N TRP A 2 -3.96 9.89 11.77
CA TRP A 2 -3.99 8.41 11.77
C TRP A 2 -5.29 7.77 12.27
N ARG A 3 -5.89 8.30 13.35
CA ARG A 3 -7.21 7.83 13.84
C ARG A 3 -8.29 7.92 12.77
N GLU A 4 -8.27 8.99 11.99
CA GLU A 4 -9.24 9.23 10.93
C GLU A 4 -9.01 8.30 9.73
N LEU A 5 -7.76 8.09 9.33
CA LEU A 5 -7.42 7.09 8.30
C LEU A 5 -7.88 5.68 8.72
N LYS A 6 -7.68 5.31 9.99
CA LYS A 6 -8.17 4.02 10.52
C LYS A 6 -9.69 3.92 10.42
N ARG A 7 -10.42 4.97 10.84
CA ARG A 7 -11.89 5.04 10.72
C ARG A 7 -12.33 4.85 9.26
N ILE A 8 -11.74 5.60 8.33
CA ILE A 8 -12.02 5.50 6.90
C ILE A 8 -11.74 4.08 6.37
N GLY A 9 -10.62 3.48 6.73
CA GLY A 9 -10.29 2.10 6.35
C GLY A 9 -11.34 1.08 6.82
N LEU A 10 -11.85 1.24 8.05
CA LEU A 10 -12.91 0.39 8.59
C LEU A 10 -14.25 0.59 7.86
N GLU A 11 -14.60 1.82 7.50
CA GLU A 11 -15.81 2.13 6.72
C GLU A 11 -15.72 1.58 5.30
N ILE A 12 -14.54 1.69 4.67
CA ILE A 12 -14.29 1.08 3.37
C ILE A 12 -14.51 -0.42 3.43
N LYS A 13 -13.97 -1.09 4.46
CA LYS A 13 -14.11 -2.53 4.68
C LYS A 13 -15.56 -2.95 4.91
N ALA A 14 -16.34 -2.13 5.61
CA ALA A 14 -17.74 -2.43 5.93
C ALA A 14 -18.69 -2.27 4.73
N ASN A 15 -18.33 -1.48 3.71
CA ASN A 15 -19.19 -1.24 2.55
C ASN A 15 -18.84 -2.19 1.38
N PRO A 16 -19.66 -3.21 1.11
CA PRO A 16 -19.38 -4.21 0.08
C PRO A 16 -19.50 -3.66 -1.35
N LYS A 17 -19.99 -2.42 -1.55
CA LYS A 17 -20.02 -1.78 -2.87
C LYS A 17 -18.64 -1.27 -3.31
N ASN A 18 -17.71 -1.08 -2.38
CA ASN A 18 -16.35 -0.68 -2.71
C ASN A 18 -15.62 -1.81 -3.46
N LYS A 19 -14.94 -1.46 -4.55
CA LYS A 19 -14.20 -2.41 -5.39
C LYS A 19 -12.69 -2.16 -5.40
N VAL A 20 -12.26 -0.90 -5.32
CA VAL A 20 -10.86 -0.48 -5.32
C VAL A 20 -10.75 0.80 -4.49
N VAL A 21 -9.64 0.97 -3.77
CA VAL A 21 -9.30 2.22 -3.06
C VAL A 21 -8.14 2.89 -3.78
N ILE A 22 -8.21 4.19 -3.96
CA ILE A 22 -7.05 5.01 -4.34
C ILE A 22 -6.71 5.88 -3.12
N VAL A 23 -5.46 5.83 -2.69
CA VAL A 23 -4.91 6.72 -1.66
C VAL A 23 -3.98 7.71 -2.35
N ARG A 24 -4.25 8.99 -2.15
CA ARG A 24 -3.52 10.11 -2.74
C ARG A 24 -3.35 11.22 -1.71
N GLY A 25 -2.17 11.84 -1.67
CA GLY A 25 -1.94 13.08 -0.95
C GLY A 25 -2.31 14.31 -1.76
N ILE A 26 -2.07 15.50 -1.23
CA ILE A 26 -2.27 16.74 -1.99
C ILE A 26 -1.24 16.83 -3.13
N THR A 27 -1.52 17.64 -4.16
CA THR A 27 -0.59 17.79 -5.29
C THR A 27 0.79 18.24 -4.80
N GLY A 28 1.84 17.56 -5.27
CA GLY A 28 3.22 17.81 -4.84
C GLY A 28 3.66 17.11 -3.55
N ASP A 29 2.73 16.55 -2.75
CA ASP A 29 3.05 15.89 -1.48
C ASP A 29 2.12 14.70 -1.17
N PHE A 30 2.68 13.50 -1.13
CA PHE A 30 1.98 12.34 -0.59
C PHE A 30 1.93 12.43 0.94
N THR A 31 3.09 12.52 1.60
CA THR A 31 3.24 12.93 3.00
C THR A 31 4.71 13.15 3.38
N ALA A 32 4.99 14.28 4.01
CA ALA A 32 6.30 14.60 4.58
C ALA A 32 6.62 13.81 5.89
N GLY A 33 5.69 13.01 6.39
CA GLY A 33 5.81 12.29 7.65
C GLY A 33 5.08 13.00 8.80
N SER A 34 5.38 12.60 10.03
CA SER A 34 4.79 13.21 11.22
C SER A 34 5.39 14.58 11.52
N ASP A 35 4.62 15.46 12.17
CA ASP A 35 5.18 16.69 12.72
C ASP A 35 6.07 16.36 13.92
N ILE A 36 7.38 16.59 13.76
CA ILE A 36 8.36 16.29 14.79
C ILE A 36 8.21 17.20 16.01
N LYS A 37 7.61 18.40 15.86
CA LYS A 37 7.35 19.28 16.99
C LYS A 37 6.39 18.63 17.99
N GLU A 38 5.37 17.92 17.50
CA GLU A 38 4.46 17.15 18.36
C GLU A 38 5.22 16.08 19.15
N PHE A 39 6.20 15.41 18.55
CA PHE A 39 7.01 14.39 19.23
C PHE A 39 7.92 14.95 20.34
N CYS A 40 8.36 16.21 20.23
CA CYS A 40 9.17 16.86 21.26
C CYS A 40 8.40 17.09 22.57
N GLU A 41 7.07 17.16 22.51
CA GLU A 41 6.20 17.42 23.65
C GLU A 41 5.61 16.14 24.27
N MET A 42 5.75 15.00 23.59
CA MET A 42 5.26 13.71 24.05
C MET A 42 6.20 13.05 25.06
N SER A 43 5.62 12.40 26.05
CA SER A 43 6.30 11.36 26.82
C SER A 43 6.65 10.16 25.94
N VAL A 44 7.57 9.31 26.43
CA VAL A 44 7.95 8.07 25.75
C VAL A 44 6.75 7.15 25.53
N ASP A 45 5.83 7.08 26.48
CA ASP A 45 4.64 6.21 26.38
C ASP A 45 3.64 6.74 25.36
N GLU A 46 3.43 8.06 25.29
CA GLU A 46 2.58 8.69 24.26
C GLU A 46 3.17 8.48 22.86
N ALA A 47 4.48 8.64 22.70
CA ALA A 47 5.16 8.37 21.43
C ALA A 47 5.01 6.90 21.02
N ASN A 48 5.17 5.95 21.96
CA ASN A 48 4.94 4.53 21.68
C ASN A 48 3.50 4.25 21.26
N GLU A 49 2.52 4.85 21.93
CA GLU A 49 1.11 4.70 21.59
C GLU A 49 0.79 5.28 20.20
N ALA A 50 1.41 6.40 19.84
CA ALA A 50 1.30 6.95 18.49
C ALA A 50 1.79 5.95 17.44
N PHE A 51 2.93 5.28 17.66
CA PHE A 51 3.43 4.24 16.74
C PHE A 51 2.54 3.00 16.67
N ARG A 52 1.93 2.58 17.78
CA ARG A 52 0.94 1.47 17.77
C ARG A 52 -0.26 1.84 16.91
N LEU A 53 -0.80 3.04 17.08
CA LEU A 53 -1.89 3.54 16.25
C LEU A 53 -1.51 3.60 14.77
N MET A 54 -0.28 4.03 14.43
CA MET A 54 0.21 4.01 13.06
C MET A 54 0.25 2.60 12.49
N GLU A 55 0.82 1.63 13.22
CA GLU A 55 0.84 0.22 12.80
C GLU A 55 -0.57 -0.33 12.57
N GLU A 56 -1.49 -0.12 13.52
CA GLU A 56 -2.88 -0.57 13.38
C GLU A 56 -3.56 0.04 12.16
N THR A 57 -3.30 1.32 11.89
CA THR A 57 -3.85 2.01 10.73
C THR A 57 -3.28 1.44 9.43
N ILE A 58 -1.96 1.27 9.34
CA ILE A 58 -1.29 0.70 8.17
C ILE A 58 -1.81 -0.72 7.89
N SER A 59 -1.88 -1.56 8.93
CA SER A 59 -2.45 -2.92 8.88
C SER A 59 -3.93 -2.93 8.45
N THR A 60 -4.70 -1.89 8.80
CA THR A 60 -6.10 -1.77 8.36
C THR A 60 -6.20 -1.67 6.84
N PHE A 61 -5.34 -0.89 6.18
CA PHE A 61 -5.32 -0.77 4.72
C PHE A 61 -4.72 -2.01 4.03
N GLU A 62 -3.65 -2.57 4.61
CA GLU A 62 -3.01 -3.80 4.12
C GLU A 62 -4.00 -4.98 4.08
N SER A 63 -4.88 -5.07 5.09
CA SER A 63 -5.86 -6.15 5.24
C SER A 63 -7.22 -5.89 4.56
N LEU A 64 -7.37 -4.80 3.82
CA LEU A 64 -8.60 -4.56 3.06
C LEU A 64 -8.85 -5.70 2.06
N PRO A 65 -10.09 -6.21 1.95
CA PRO A 65 -10.42 -7.31 1.05
C PRO A 65 -10.50 -6.87 -0.42
N ILE A 66 -10.16 -5.61 -0.70
CA ILE A 66 -10.16 -5.00 -2.02
C ILE A 66 -8.78 -4.38 -2.31
N PRO A 67 -8.42 -4.22 -3.59
CA PRO A 67 -7.15 -3.60 -3.99
C PRO A 67 -7.04 -2.14 -3.55
N VAL A 68 -5.83 -1.74 -3.16
CA VAL A 68 -5.45 -0.39 -2.74
C VAL A 68 -4.32 0.09 -3.65
N ILE A 69 -4.55 1.23 -4.31
CA ILE A 69 -3.59 1.89 -5.20
C ILE A 69 -3.08 3.15 -4.50
N GLY A 70 -1.77 3.30 -4.38
CA GLY A 70 -1.14 4.57 -3.99
C GLY A 70 -0.83 5.41 -5.22
N ALA A 71 -1.37 6.62 -5.29
CA ALA A 71 -0.96 7.65 -6.23
C ALA A 71 -0.02 8.63 -5.52
N ILE A 72 1.27 8.46 -5.75
CA ILE A 72 2.36 9.06 -4.97
C ILE A 72 3.01 10.18 -5.78
N ASP A 73 2.86 11.41 -5.30
CA ASP A 73 3.57 12.58 -5.83
C ASP A 73 4.39 13.19 -4.69
N GLY A 74 5.67 13.50 -4.95
CA GLY A 74 6.49 14.18 -3.95
C GLY A 74 7.00 13.33 -2.77
N PRO A 75 7.32 13.98 -1.64
CA PRO A 75 7.79 13.35 -0.42
C PRO A 75 6.84 12.27 0.12
N THR A 76 7.43 11.13 0.49
CA THR A 76 6.75 9.97 1.09
C THR A 76 7.67 9.42 2.17
N LEU A 77 7.61 10.03 3.35
CA LEU A 77 8.63 9.86 4.39
C LEU A 77 8.09 9.24 5.68
N GLY A 78 8.98 8.59 6.44
CA GLY A 78 8.66 8.11 7.80
C GLY A 78 7.58 7.04 7.83
N ALA A 79 6.60 7.16 8.72
CA ALA A 79 5.46 6.25 8.75
C ALA A 79 4.60 6.32 7.46
N GLY A 80 4.63 7.45 6.76
CA GLY A 80 4.00 7.62 5.45
C GLY A 80 4.63 6.78 4.34
N PHE A 81 5.95 6.60 4.40
CA PHE A 81 6.65 5.63 3.55
C PHE A 81 6.12 4.23 3.77
N VAL A 82 6.11 3.75 5.02
CA VAL A 82 5.62 2.39 5.35
C VAL A 82 4.15 2.22 5.02
N PHE A 83 3.33 3.26 5.22
CA PHE A 83 1.94 3.27 4.80
C PHE A 83 1.77 3.05 3.31
N SER A 84 2.60 3.70 2.47
CA SER A 84 2.58 3.46 1.03
C SER A 84 2.92 2.01 0.64
N LEU A 85 3.77 1.34 1.42
CA LEU A 85 4.16 -0.06 1.19
C LEU A 85 3.06 -1.06 1.54
N ALA A 86 2.07 -0.66 2.35
CA ALA A 86 0.89 -1.46 2.63
C ALA A 86 -0.14 -1.47 1.48
N PHE A 87 0.06 -0.63 0.45
CA PHE A 87 -0.78 -0.64 -0.74
C PHE A 87 -0.39 -1.78 -1.69
N ASP A 88 -1.33 -2.24 -2.49
CA ASP A 88 -1.09 -3.35 -3.42
C ASP A 88 -0.30 -2.88 -4.65
N ILE A 89 -0.57 -1.66 -5.13
CA ILE A 89 0.11 -1.06 -6.29
C ILE A 89 0.46 0.39 -5.98
N ARG A 90 1.67 0.82 -6.35
CA ARG A 90 2.14 2.20 -6.20
C ARG A 90 2.47 2.81 -7.56
N VAL A 91 1.85 3.93 -7.89
CA VAL A 91 2.15 4.75 -9.06
C VAL A 91 2.78 6.03 -8.57
N GLY A 92 3.99 6.32 -9.05
CA GLY A 92 4.78 7.49 -8.66
C GLY A 92 4.89 8.54 -9.78
N THR A 93 5.55 9.64 -9.47
CA THR A 93 5.94 10.72 -10.40
C THR A 93 7.44 10.98 -10.31
N PRO A 94 8.03 11.79 -11.21
CA PRO A 94 9.42 12.26 -11.05
C PRO A 94 9.69 13.00 -9.73
N ASN A 95 8.64 13.50 -9.06
CA ASN A 95 8.77 14.17 -7.76
C ASN A 95 8.84 13.18 -6.60
N THR A 96 8.51 11.89 -6.79
CA THR A 96 8.52 10.89 -5.72
C THR A 96 9.87 10.85 -5.01
N ARG A 97 9.84 10.95 -3.67
CA ARG A 97 10.99 10.81 -2.78
C ARG A 97 10.60 9.92 -1.60
N MET A 98 11.19 8.73 -1.49
CA MET A 98 10.76 7.70 -0.52
C MET A 98 11.87 7.35 0.47
N GLY A 99 11.55 7.31 1.76
CA GLY A 99 12.52 6.90 2.78
C GLY A 99 11.98 6.97 4.21
N ILE A 100 12.77 6.44 5.15
CA ILE A 100 12.40 6.40 6.57
C ILE A 100 13.57 6.84 7.45
N PRO A 101 13.92 8.15 7.44
CA PRO A 101 15.13 8.68 8.09
C PRO A 101 15.01 8.80 9.62
N VAL A 102 14.37 7.82 10.27
CA VAL A 102 14.01 7.84 11.69
C VAL A 102 15.19 7.56 12.62
N GLY A 103 16.30 7.01 12.08
CA GLY A 103 17.51 6.75 12.86
C GLY A 103 18.12 8.04 13.42
N ARG A 104 17.95 9.17 12.72
CA ARG A 104 18.37 10.50 13.19
C ARG A 104 17.60 11.00 14.41
N LEU A 105 16.45 10.39 14.69
CA LEU A 105 15.54 10.76 15.77
C LEU A 105 15.56 9.77 16.93
N GLY A 106 16.43 8.75 16.88
CA GLY A 106 16.47 7.70 17.92
C GLY A 106 15.25 6.77 17.95
N ILE A 107 14.39 6.82 16.93
CA ILE A 107 13.18 6.00 16.83
C ILE A 107 13.55 4.59 16.37
N LYS A 108 13.05 3.60 17.11
CA LYS A 108 13.23 2.17 16.78
C LYS A 108 12.14 1.74 15.79
N LEU A 109 12.54 1.16 14.66
CA LEU A 109 11.59 0.54 13.74
C LEU A 109 11.17 -0.84 14.24
N GLY A 110 9.86 -1.01 14.45
CA GLY A 110 9.27 -2.28 14.81
C GLY A 110 9.40 -3.33 13.70
N PRO A 111 9.32 -4.63 14.03
CA PRO A 111 9.46 -5.71 13.05
C PRO A 111 8.49 -5.63 11.87
N THR A 112 7.23 -5.21 12.09
CA THR A 112 6.21 -5.08 11.04
C THR A 112 6.56 -3.99 10.02
N PHE A 113 7.09 -2.85 10.48
CA PHE A 113 7.57 -1.78 9.60
C PHE A 113 8.73 -2.29 8.74
N VAL A 114 9.71 -2.93 9.35
CA VAL A 114 10.88 -3.49 8.66
C VAL A 114 10.48 -4.58 7.68
N GLN A 115 9.51 -5.43 8.04
CA GLN A 115 9.04 -6.51 7.20
C GLN A 115 8.40 -6.00 5.90
N ARG A 116 7.59 -4.95 5.95
CA ARG A 116 6.99 -4.33 4.73
C ARG A 116 8.07 -3.83 3.76
N ILE A 117 9.14 -3.23 4.28
CA ILE A 117 10.27 -2.78 3.47
C ILE A 117 11.03 -3.99 2.89
N SER A 118 11.39 -4.94 3.76
CA SER A 118 12.22 -6.09 3.40
C SER A 118 11.54 -7.03 2.40
N ARG A 119 10.21 -7.10 2.36
CA ARG A 119 9.47 -7.90 1.36
C ARG A 119 9.60 -7.36 -0.05
N LEU A 120 9.83 -6.05 -0.20
CA LEU A 120 9.95 -5.40 -1.51
C LEU A 120 11.40 -5.35 -1.99
N ILE A 121 12.33 -4.95 -1.12
CA ILE A 121 13.72 -4.67 -1.52
C ILE A 121 14.74 -5.65 -0.93
N GLY A 122 14.29 -6.63 -0.16
CA GLY A 122 15.16 -7.60 0.52
C GLY A 122 15.84 -7.04 1.78
N PRO A 123 16.36 -7.93 2.64
CA PRO A 123 16.87 -7.55 3.96
C PRO A 123 18.15 -6.71 3.89
N SER A 124 19.02 -6.92 2.89
CA SER A 124 20.27 -6.15 2.76
C SER A 124 20.00 -4.69 2.44
N ARG A 125 19.16 -4.41 1.43
CA ARG A 125 18.82 -3.04 1.03
C ARG A 125 17.94 -2.34 2.07
N THR A 126 17.13 -3.10 2.80
CA THR A 126 16.37 -2.55 3.93
C THR A 126 17.30 -2.04 5.02
N LYS A 127 18.35 -2.81 5.37
CA LYS A 127 19.36 -2.36 6.32
C LYS A 127 20.09 -1.13 5.81
N GLU A 128 20.52 -1.14 4.55
CA GLU A 128 21.16 0.02 3.90
C GLU A 128 20.28 1.26 4.02
N LEU A 129 19.05 1.24 3.47
CA LEU A 129 18.10 2.36 3.49
C LEU A 129 17.89 2.94 4.90
N VAL A 130 17.64 2.06 5.88
CA VAL A 130 17.32 2.46 7.26
C VAL A 130 18.57 2.96 7.99
N MET A 131 19.71 2.29 7.85
CA MET A 131 20.94 2.64 8.57
C MET A 131 21.62 3.90 8.01
N THR A 132 21.55 4.12 6.68
CA THR A 132 22.09 5.33 6.05
C THR A 132 21.12 6.51 6.16
N ASN A 133 19.85 6.26 6.46
CA ASN A 133 18.75 7.23 6.38
C ASN A 133 18.65 7.86 4.98
N GLU A 134 18.94 7.09 3.94
CA GLU A 134 18.85 7.54 2.56
C GLU A 134 17.38 7.79 2.17
N ILE A 135 17.18 8.74 1.26
CA ILE A 135 15.90 9.01 0.62
C ILE A 135 16.08 8.67 -0.86
N TYR A 136 15.39 7.64 -1.31
CA TYR A 136 15.41 7.24 -2.71
C TYR A 136 14.60 8.22 -3.55
N ASP A 137 15.16 8.60 -4.70
CA ASP A 137 14.42 9.31 -5.73
C ASP A 137 13.46 8.38 -6.48
N TYR A 138 12.71 8.94 -7.43
CA TYR A 138 11.73 8.19 -8.20
C TYR A 138 12.36 7.04 -8.99
N GLN A 139 13.57 7.25 -9.53
CA GLN A 139 14.25 6.26 -10.37
C GLN A 139 14.72 5.09 -9.51
N ARG A 140 15.41 5.38 -8.41
CA ARG A 140 15.81 4.35 -7.45
C ARG A 140 14.60 3.64 -6.86
N SER A 141 13.52 4.35 -6.55
CA SER A 141 12.28 3.75 -6.04
C SER A 141 11.64 2.80 -7.06
N TYR A 142 11.67 3.15 -8.35
CA TYR A 142 11.21 2.29 -9.44
C TYR A 142 12.12 1.06 -9.61
N ASP A 143 13.43 1.27 -9.70
CA ASP A 143 14.42 0.21 -9.93
C ASP A 143 14.43 -0.82 -8.79
N MET A 144 14.15 -0.39 -7.56
CA MET A 144 14.07 -1.27 -6.40
C MET A 144 12.70 -1.95 -6.25
N GLY A 145 11.70 -1.61 -7.08
CA GLY A 145 10.34 -2.17 -6.98
C GLY A 145 9.48 -1.56 -5.87
N LEU A 146 9.90 -0.44 -5.27
CA LEU A 146 9.08 0.34 -4.34
C LEU A 146 7.95 1.06 -5.07
N VAL A 147 8.12 1.39 -6.35
CA VAL A 147 7.08 1.98 -7.21
C VAL A 147 6.91 1.09 -8.44
N ASN A 148 5.66 0.75 -8.80
CA ASN A 148 5.35 -0.11 -9.94
C ASN A 148 5.43 0.63 -11.28
N LYS A 149 5.11 1.92 -11.30
CA LYS A 149 5.10 2.75 -12.50
C LYS A 149 5.36 4.20 -12.14
N VAL A 150 6.15 4.89 -12.94
CA VAL A 150 6.31 6.35 -12.90
C VAL A 150 5.60 6.97 -14.10
N VAL A 151 4.80 8.01 -13.85
CA VAL A 151 4.08 8.81 -14.86
C VAL A 151 4.33 10.30 -14.62
N SER A 152 3.93 11.18 -15.55
CA SER A 152 3.97 12.63 -15.30
C SER A 152 3.08 13.01 -14.12
N SER A 153 3.36 14.12 -13.43
CA SER A 153 2.52 14.57 -12.31
C SER A 153 1.11 14.93 -12.78
N GLU A 154 0.98 15.41 -14.01
CA GLU A 154 -0.28 15.75 -14.66
C GLU A 154 -1.14 14.51 -14.97
N ASP A 155 -0.50 13.39 -15.30
CA ASP A 155 -1.18 12.14 -15.65
C ASP A 155 -1.48 11.25 -14.44
N LEU A 156 -0.94 11.54 -13.25
CA LEU A 156 -1.00 10.64 -12.10
C LEU A 156 -2.44 10.26 -11.71
N ASP A 157 -3.34 11.24 -11.63
CA ASP A 157 -4.74 10.98 -11.26
C ASP A 157 -5.47 10.19 -12.31
N LYS A 158 -5.28 10.57 -13.58
CA LYS A 158 -5.87 9.86 -14.71
C LYS A 158 -5.41 8.41 -14.73
N TYR A 159 -4.11 8.17 -14.59
CA TYR A 159 -3.54 6.83 -14.59
C TYR A 159 -4.05 5.99 -13.42
N ALA A 160 -4.07 6.53 -12.20
CA ALA A 160 -4.59 5.83 -11.03
C ALA A 160 -6.08 5.47 -11.18
N LEU A 161 -6.91 6.38 -11.71
CA LEU A 161 -8.32 6.14 -11.99
C LEU A 161 -8.53 5.09 -13.08
N ASP A 162 -7.77 5.14 -14.17
CA ASP A 162 -7.87 4.17 -15.26
C ASP A 162 -7.44 2.78 -14.80
N LEU A 163 -6.39 2.69 -13.97
CA LEU A 163 -5.97 1.45 -13.31
C LEU A 163 -7.06 0.92 -12.37
N ALA A 164 -7.66 1.77 -11.54
CA ALA A 164 -8.75 1.37 -10.66
C ALA A 164 -9.97 0.86 -11.44
N LYS A 165 -10.35 1.51 -12.55
CA LYS A 165 -11.43 1.07 -13.45
C LYS A 165 -11.14 -0.27 -14.13
N MET A 166 -9.87 -0.57 -14.39
CA MET A 166 -9.46 -1.85 -14.96
C MET A 166 -9.58 -2.97 -13.92
N ILE A 167 -9.12 -2.71 -12.70
CA ILE A 167 -9.18 -3.66 -11.58
C ILE A 167 -10.63 -3.88 -11.12
N SER A 168 -11.47 -2.84 -11.10
CA SER A 168 -12.87 -2.93 -10.65
C SER A 168 -13.76 -3.80 -11.54
N LYS A 169 -13.27 -4.18 -12.72
CA LYS A 169 -13.93 -5.07 -13.69
C LYS A 169 -13.50 -6.53 -13.55
N GLN A 170 -12.57 -6.84 -12.64
CA GLN A 170 -12.11 -8.20 -12.39
C GLN A 170 -12.99 -8.88 -11.33
N SER A 171 -12.97 -10.21 -11.29
CA SER A 171 -13.63 -11.00 -10.25
C SER A 171 -13.11 -10.59 -8.86
N ARG A 172 -14.03 -10.26 -7.96
CA ARG A 172 -13.68 -9.82 -6.59
C ARG A 172 -13.00 -10.92 -5.81
N ALA A 173 -13.49 -12.15 -5.95
CA ALA A 173 -12.90 -13.33 -5.30
C ALA A 173 -11.46 -13.54 -5.76
N SER A 174 -11.21 -13.41 -7.07
CA SER A 174 -9.86 -13.52 -7.65
C SER A 174 -8.91 -12.45 -7.09
N MET A 175 -9.34 -11.18 -7.05
CA MET A 175 -8.53 -10.09 -6.51
C MET A 175 -8.24 -10.25 -5.01
N LYS A 176 -9.24 -10.70 -4.23
CA LYS A 176 -9.06 -10.98 -2.80
C LYS A 176 -8.10 -12.14 -2.57
N ALA A 177 -8.20 -13.20 -3.36
CA ALA A 177 -7.33 -14.37 -3.26
C ALA A 177 -5.86 -14.02 -3.56
N VAL A 178 -5.58 -13.33 -4.67
CA VAL A 178 -4.20 -12.94 -5.01
C VAL A 178 -3.61 -12.01 -3.96
N LYS A 179 -4.38 -11.03 -3.46
CA LYS A 179 -3.93 -10.14 -2.37
C LYS A 179 -3.57 -10.93 -1.11
N LYS A 180 -4.45 -11.83 -0.68
CA LYS A 180 -4.20 -12.68 0.50
C LYS A 180 -2.94 -13.52 0.32
N SER A 181 -2.78 -14.19 -0.81
CA SER A 181 -1.64 -15.06 -1.09
C SER A 181 -0.33 -14.28 -1.24
N ALA A 182 -0.34 -13.15 -1.94
CA ALA A 182 0.84 -12.28 -2.08
C ALA A 182 1.30 -11.69 -0.73
N ASN A 183 0.36 -11.50 0.21
CA ASN A 183 0.65 -11.02 1.55
C ASN A 183 1.14 -12.11 2.52
N MET A 184 1.11 -13.40 2.15
CA MET A 184 1.71 -14.46 2.96
C MET A 184 3.24 -14.33 2.99
N THR A 185 3.84 -14.58 4.15
CA THR A 185 5.30 -14.56 4.37
C THR A 185 5.89 -15.97 4.43
N THR A 186 5.04 -16.96 4.70
CA THR A 186 5.36 -18.38 4.73
C THR A 186 4.20 -19.12 4.10
N LEU A 187 4.49 -20.09 3.23
CA LEU A 187 3.49 -21.00 2.72
C LEU A 187 3.25 -22.11 3.76
N PRO A 188 2.00 -22.39 4.16
CA PRO A 188 1.69 -23.59 4.92
C PRO A 188 2.12 -24.85 4.16
N ASN A 189 2.46 -25.92 4.88
CA ASN A 189 2.88 -27.19 4.26
C ASN A 189 1.72 -27.90 3.55
N ASP A 190 0.51 -27.80 4.10
CA ASP A 190 -0.71 -28.38 3.54
C ASP A 190 -1.72 -27.25 3.27
N ILE A 191 -1.82 -26.82 2.01
CA ILE A 191 -2.75 -25.76 1.60
C ILE A 191 -3.88 -26.41 0.80
N GLU A 192 -5.04 -26.55 1.44
CA GLU A 192 -6.30 -26.70 0.70
C GLU A 192 -6.67 -25.33 0.10
N PHE A 193 -6.86 -25.29 -1.21
CA PHE A 193 -7.17 -24.06 -1.94
C PHE A 193 -8.24 -24.29 -3.00
N ASP A 194 -9.36 -23.57 -2.85
CA ASP A 194 -10.41 -23.55 -3.86
C ASP A 194 -10.01 -22.62 -5.01
N PHE A 195 -9.59 -23.22 -6.13
CA PHE A 195 -9.09 -22.46 -7.29
C PHE A 195 -10.17 -21.68 -8.04
N VAL A 196 -11.43 -22.08 -7.88
CA VAL A 196 -12.54 -21.61 -8.71
C VAL A 196 -13.57 -20.91 -7.83
N ASP A 197 -13.89 -19.66 -8.17
CA ASP A 197 -14.98 -18.95 -7.53
C ASP A 197 -16.34 -19.44 -8.08
N PRO A 198 -17.26 -19.91 -7.23
CA PRO A 198 -18.53 -20.49 -7.69
C PRO A 198 -19.51 -19.47 -8.28
N VAL A 199 -19.25 -18.16 -8.12
CA VAL A 199 -20.12 -17.09 -8.60
C VAL A 199 -19.65 -16.57 -9.96
N ASP A 200 -18.38 -16.20 -10.08
CA ASP A 200 -17.84 -15.49 -11.24
C ASP A 200 -17.28 -16.44 -12.32
N PHE A 201 -16.88 -17.67 -11.97
CA PHE A 201 -16.13 -18.51 -12.89
C PHE A 201 -16.88 -18.84 -14.18
N HIS A 202 -18.14 -19.27 -14.06
CA HIS A 202 -18.93 -19.67 -15.22
C HIS A 202 -19.19 -18.47 -16.15
N GLU A 203 -19.52 -17.31 -15.59
CA GLU A 203 -19.68 -16.06 -16.33
C GLU A 203 -18.39 -15.65 -17.05
N GLY A 204 -17.23 -15.78 -16.38
CA GLY A 204 -15.94 -15.51 -16.99
C GLY A 204 -15.66 -16.41 -18.20
N CYS A 205 -15.96 -17.71 -18.08
CA CYS A 205 -15.81 -18.67 -19.18
C CYS A 205 -16.73 -18.36 -20.35
N LEU A 206 -18.03 -18.10 -20.08
CA LEU A 206 -19.01 -17.78 -21.12
C LEU A 206 -18.66 -16.47 -21.85
N ALA A 207 -18.34 -15.41 -21.10
CA ALA A 207 -17.99 -14.12 -21.68
C ALA A 207 -16.78 -14.21 -22.61
N PHE A 208 -15.78 -15.04 -22.26
CA PHE A 208 -14.61 -15.30 -23.10
C PHE A 208 -14.99 -15.98 -24.43
N VAL A 209 -15.78 -17.05 -24.37
CA VAL A 209 -16.24 -17.79 -25.57
C VAL A 209 -17.08 -16.90 -26.48
N GLU A 210 -17.96 -16.09 -25.89
CA GLU A 210 -18.87 -15.17 -26.59
C GLU A 210 -18.20 -13.85 -27.02
N LYS A 211 -16.92 -13.64 -26.70
CA LYS A 211 -16.15 -12.42 -26.98
C LYS A 211 -16.81 -11.14 -26.47
N ARG A 212 -17.45 -11.22 -25.29
CA ARG A 212 -18.04 -10.07 -24.58
C ARG A 212 -17.29 -9.80 -23.27
N LYS A 213 -17.60 -8.67 -22.64
CA LYS A 213 -17.08 -8.35 -21.30
C LYS A 213 -17.84 -9.17 -20.25
N PRO A 214 -17.16 -9.75 -19.25
CA PRO A 214 -17.84 -10.44 -18.16
C PRO A 214 -18.55 -9.44 -17.25
N ASN A 215 -19.65 -9.88 -16.66
CA ASN A 215 -20.42 -9.16 -15.65
C ASN A 215 -20.29 -9.86 -14.28
N PHE A 216 -19.14 -9.66 -13.63
CA PHE A 216 -18.86 -10.19 -12.30
C PHE A 216 -19.62 -9.46 -11.19
N GLN A 217 -19.99 -10.20 -10.14
CA GLN A 217 -20.79 -9.67 -9.01
C GLN A 217 -19.93 -8.88 -8.00
#